data_AF-A0A080LSL7-F1
#
_entry.id   AF-A0A080LSL7-F1
#
_cell.length_a   1.000
_cell.length_b   1.000
_cell.length_c   1.000
_cell.angle_alpha   90.00
_cell.angle_beta   90.00
_cell.angle_gamma   90.00
#
_symmetry.space_group_name_H-M   'P 1'
#
loop_
_entity.id
_entity.type
_entity.pdbx_description
1 polymer ?
#
loop_
_entity_poly.entity_id
_entity_poly.type
_entity_poly.pdbx_seq_one_letter_code
_entity_poly.pdbx_strand_id
1 'polypeptide(L)'
;MPAPDFSAMLRWPNVPACYGWLSLDRRGRWRLRGEALGHAGLNDFLNRQYAHDQDGNYFVQNGPQRVFVELEYTPWVLRLVATDRLETHTGEDVSTIRGAALDDEGNLLIEIPEGIALLCDRDLPALRDCLHLPNGESADDASLFEVIAQPLAGRTALTLDWVGQRVPVVSVRRSDVPGRYGFVASPQTVMTLQDTPDDEIHDRFPSPLTPPPRGGRGDSRVARDFHSNGDGGSNGCDKPWRDGLMIDVGE
;
A
#
# COMPACT_ATOMS: atom_id res chain seq x y z
N MET A 1 16.46 6.96 -4.08
CA MET A 1 15.40 6.52 -5.01
C MET A 1 15.25 7.54 -6.13
N PRO A 2 15.08 7.14 -7.40
CA PRO A 2 14.53 8.07 -8.39
C PRO A 2 13.12 8.43 -7.93
N ALA A 3 12.78 9.72 -7.99
CA ALA A 3 11.44 10.21 -7.69
C ALA A 3 10.41 9.51 -8.60
N PRO A 4 9.12 9.44 -8.19
CA PRO A 4 8.07 8.96 -9.07
C PRO A 4 8.12 9.69 -10.41
N ASP A 5 8.01 8.95 -11.51
CA ASP A 5 8.05 9.56 -12.85
C ASP A 5 6.70 10.23 -13.16
N PHE A 6 6.62 11.52 -12.90
CA PHE A 6 5.44 12.35 -13.17
C PHE A 6 5.33 12.82 -14.64
N SER A 7 6.21 12.37 -15.55
CA SER A 7 6.24 12.84 -16.95
C SER A 7 4.91 12.60 -17.70
N ALA A 8 4.10 11.64 -17.25
CA ALA A 8 2.78 11.37 -17.79
C ALA A 8 1.73 12.45 -17.46
N MET A 9 1.91 13.23 -16.37
CA MET A 9 1.00 14.31 -15.98
C MET A 9 0.93 15.43 -17.04
N LEU A 10 2.00 15.63 -17.83
CA LEU A 10 2.02 16.66 -18.87
C LEU A 10 1.12 16.37 -20.07
N ARG A 11 0.70 15.11 -20.28
CA ARG A 11 -0.08 14.71 -21.48
C ARG A 11 -1.58 14.63 -21.22
N TRP A 12 -1.99 14.34 -20.00
CA TRP A 12 -3.40 14.20 -19.63
C TRP A 12 -3.65 14.81 -18.24
N PRO A 13 -4.03 16.09 -18.17
CA PRO A 13 -4.07 16.82 -16.90
C PRO A 13 -5.23 16.42 -15.97
N ASN A 14 -6.32 15.83 -16.51
CA ASN A 14 -7.57 15.62 -15.77
C ASN A 14 -7.98 14.14 -15.76
N VAL A 15 -7.12 13.24 -15.29
CA VAL A 15 -7.50 11.83 -15.11
C VAL A 15 -8.08 11.65 -13.70
N PRO A 16 -9.35 11.23 -13.54
CA PRO A 16 -9.95 11.05 -12.24
C PRO A 16 -9.21 10.02 -11.40
N ALA A 17 -9.12 10.27 -10.09
CA ALA A 17 -8.56 9.30 -9.16
C ALA A 17 -9.48 8.08 -8.98
N CYS A 18 -8.88 6.92 -8.72
CA CYS A 18 -9.58 5.68 -8.42
C CYS A 18 -9.62 5.41 -6.91
N TYR A 19 -10.78 5.01 -6.39
CA TYR A 19 -11.01 4.67 -4.98
C TYR A 19 -11.67 3.29 -4.86
N GLY A 20 -11.42 2.56 -3.77
CA GLY A 20 -12.10 1.29 -3.46
C GLY A 20 -11.66 0.07 -4.29
N TRP A 21 -10.59 0.20 -5.08
CA TRP A 21 -10.06 -0.91 -5.89
C TRP A 21 -8.85 -1.59 -5.26
N LEU A 22 -7.97 -0.82 -4.64
CA LEU A 22 -6.70 -1.29 -4.14
C LEU A 22 -6.70 -1.17 -2.61
N SER A 23 -6.29 -2.23 -1.93
CA SER A 23 -6.10 -2.21 -0.49
C SER A 23 -4.79 -2.86 -0.06
N LEU A 24 -4.28 -2.42 1.08
CA LEU A 24 -3.10 -2.97 1.74
C LEU A 24 -3.53 -3.68 3.02
N ASP A 25 -3.25 -4.98 3.09
CA ASP A 25 -3.62 -5.80 4.24
C ASP A 25 -2.63 -5.65 5.41
N ARG A 26 -3.00 -6.13 6.60
CA ARG A 26 -2.17 -6.03 7.82
C ARG A 26 -0.83 -6.76 7.77
N ARG A 27 -0.61 -7.60 6.74
CA ARG A 27 0.67 -8.27 6.50
C ARG A 27 1.48 -7.59 5.39
N GLY A 28 1.01 -6.45 4.90
CA GLY A 28 1.65 -5.70 3.82
C GLY A 28 1.49 -6.38 2.47
N ARG A 29 0.36 -7.05 2.22
CA ARG A 29 0.03 -7.66 0.92
C ARG A 29 -1.03 -6.82 0.21
N TRP A 30 -0.77 -6.57 -1.07
CA TRP A 30 -1.73 -5.90 -1.93
C TRP A 30 -2.94 -6.76 -2.22
N ARG A 31 -4.11 -6.11 -2.25
CA ARG A 31 -5.38 -6.72 -2.65
C ARG A 31 -6.05 -5.86 -3.71
N LEU A 32 -6.56 -6.51 -4.73
CA LEU A 32 -7.40 -5.88 -5.74
C LEU A 32 -8.84 -6.33 -5.52
N ARG A 33 -9.74 -5.40 -5.19
CA ARG A 33 -11.14 -5.67 -4.86
C ARG A 33 -11.31 -6.78 -3.81
N GLY A 34 -10.44 -6.76 -2.80
CA GLY A 34 -10.44 -7.73 -1.70
C GLY A 34 -9.64 -9.02 -1.95
N GLU A 35 -9.28 -9.34 -3.20
CA GLU A 35 -8.51 -10.53 -3.55
C GLU A 35 -7.00 -10.28 -3.47
N ALA A 36 -6.25 -11.20 -2.88
CA ALA A 36 -4.79 -11.07 -2.76
C ALA A 36 -4.09 -11.12 -4.13
N LEU A 37 -3.18 -10.17 -4.37
CA LEU A 37 -2.38 -10.12 -5.59
C LEU A 37 -1.15 -11.04 -5.49
N GLY A 38 -1.16 -12.11 -6.29
CA GLY A 38 -0.08 -13.11 -6.32
C GLY A 38 1.05 -12.85 -7.33
N HIS A 39 0.95 -11.81 -8.15
CA HIS A 39 1.91 -11.56 -9.24
C HIS A 39 3.07 -10.68 -8.75
N ALA A 40 4.26 -11.26 -8.56
CA ALA A 40 5.43 -10.58 -8.00
C ALA A 40 5.78 -9.26 -8.73
N GLY A 41 5.89 -9.29 -10.07
CA GLY A 41 6.22 -8.07 -10.82
C GLY A 41 5.18 -6.95 -10.71
N LEU A 42 3.91 -7.27 -10.43
CA LEU A 42 2.88 -6.26 -10.17
C LEU A 42 3.04 -5.70 -8.76
N ASN A 43 3.28 -6.56 -7.76
CA ASN A 43 3.56 -6.10 -6.38
C ASN A 43 4.77 -5.18 -6.35
N ASP A 44 5.84 -5.50 -7.08
CA ASP A 44 7.02 -4.65 -7.16
C ASP A 44 6.73 -3.30 -7.82
N PHE A 45 5.86 -3.29 -8.84
CA PHE A 45 5.39 -2.05 -9.45
C PHE A 45 4.59 -1.21 -8.45
N LEU A 46 3.61 -1.80 -7.77
CA LEU A 46 2.80 -1.12 -6.76
C LEU A 46 3.68 -0.53 -5.66
N ASN A 47 4.63 -1.30 -5.14
CA ASN A 47 5.58 -0.86 -4.11
C ASN A 47 6.39 0.35 -4.55
N ARG A 48 6.92 0.34 -5.78
CA ARG A 48 7.73 1.47 -6.31
C ARG A 48 6.91 2.73 -6.55
N GLN A 49 5.62 2.60 -6.78
CA GLN A 49 4.73 3.71 -7.09
C GLN A 49 3.87 4.14 -5.89
N TYR A 50 4.07 3.53 -4.71
CA TYR A 50 3.35 3.83 -3.48
C TYR A 50 3.83 5.15 -2.88
N ALA A 51 2.90 6.03 -2.55
CA ALA A 51 3.15 7.35 -1.98
C ALA A 51 1.96 7.84 -1.15
N HIS A 52 2.07 9.03 -0.57
CA HIS A 52 0.96 9.70 0.09
C HIS A 52 0.91 11.18 -0.30
N ASP A 53 -0.25 11.80 -0.12
CA ASP A 53 -0.44 13.24 -0.25
C ASP A 53 -0.35 13.96 1.11
N GLN A 54 -0.49 15.28 1.09
CA GLN A 54 -0.39 16.12 2.28
C GLN A 54 -1.56 15.94 3.25
N ASP A 55 -2.67 15.36 2.79
CA ASP A 55 -3.87 15.10 3.58
C ASP A 55 -3.82 13.72 4.26
N GLY A 56 -2.71 12.98 4.07
CA GLY A 56 -2.50 11.66 4.68
C GLY A 56 -3.16 10.51 3.93
N ASN A 57 -3.63 10.73 2.69
CA ASN A 57 -4.14 9.65 1.85
C ASN A 57 -2.98 8.96 1.14
N TYR A 58 -2.99 7.63 1.16
CA TYR A 58 -2.00 6.81 0.48
C TYR A 58 -2.53 6.35 -0.88
N PHE A 59 -1.66 6.32 -1.89
CA PHE A 59 -2.01 5.99 -3.26
C PHE A 59 -0.86 5.30 -4.00
N VAL A 60 -1.19 4.66 -5.11
CA VAL A 60 -0.24 4.20 -6.12
C VAL A 60 -0.35 5.08 -7.35
N GLN A 61 0.78 5.59 -7.84
CA GLN A 61 0.84 6.37 -9.07
C GLN A 61 0.84 5.46 -10.31
N ASN A 62 -0.16 5.59 -11.16
CA ASN A 62 -0.30 4.82 -12.40
C ASN A 62 -0.38 5.78 -13.60
N GLY A 63 0.77 6.16 -14.15
CA GLY A 63 0.85 7.18 -15.20
C GLY A 63 0.29 8.52 -14.68
N PRO A 64 -0.71 9.15 -15.33
CA PRO A 64 -1.35 10.37 -14.83
C PRO A 64 -2.36 10.10 -13.70
N GLN A 65 -2.76 8.85 -13.46
CA GLN A 65 -3.82 8.50 -12.52
C GLN A 65 -3.27 8.17 -11.13
N ARG A 66 -3.98 8.61 -10.09
CA ARG A 66 -3.78 8.12 -8.72
C ARG A 66 -4.81 7.04 -8.40
N VAL A 67 -4.34 5.91 -7.88
CA VAL A 67 -5.19 4.85 -7.35
C VAL A 67 -5.02 4.85 -5.82
N PHE A 68 -6.02 5.38 -5.12
CA PHE A 68 -5.99 5.46 -3.66
C PHE A 68 -6.10 4.07 -3.03
N VAL A 69 -5.36 3.90 -1.93
CA VAL A 69 -5.21 2.65 -1.21
C VAL A 69 -6.07 2.70 0.05
N GLU A 70 -6.96 1.72 0.19
CA GLU A 70 -7.62 1.45 1.46
C GLU A 70 -6.67 0.65 2.37
N LEU A 71 -6.41 1.17 3.56
CA LEU A 71 -5.50 0.57 4.54
C LEU A 71 -6.30 -0.25 5.55
N GLU A 72 -5.98 -1.54 5.69
CA GLU A 72 -6.61 -2.37 6.72
C GLU A 72 -6.19 -1.91 8.14
N TYR A 73 -5.01 -1.31 8.28
CA TYR A 73 -4.62 -0.66 9.53
C TYR A 73 -3.71 0.55 9.36
N THR A 74 -2.40 0.35 9.16
CA THR A 74 -1.42 1.45 9.04
C THR A 74 -0.83 1.52 7.63
N PRO A 75 -0.31 2.68 7.21
CA PRO A 75 0.21 2.85 5.85
C PRO A 75 1.47 2.03 5.55
N TRP A 76 2.22 1.71 6.60
CA TRP A 76 3.42 0.89 6.53
C TRP A 76 3.21 -0.38 7.35
N VAL A 77 3.82 -1.47 6.90
CA VAL A 77 3.90 -2.73 7.65
C VAL A 77 5.37 -3.12 7.71
N LEU A 78 5.87 -3.44 8.90
CA LEU A 78 7.23 -3.91 9.12
C LEU A 78 7.27 -5.42 9.26
N ARG A 79 8.36 -6.00 8.75
CA ARG A 79 8.69 -7.40 8.92
C ARG A 79 10.10 -7.54 9.46
N LEU A 80 10.31 -8.55 10.28
CA LEU A 80 11.63 -8.93 10.76
C LEU A 80 12.26 -9.89 9.76
N VAL A 81 13.24 -9.42 9.01
CA VAL A 81 13.90 -10.20 7.94
C VAL A 81 15.21 -10.84 8.40
N ALA A 82 15.79 -10.33 9.48
CA ALA A 82 16.86 -10.93 10.26
C ALA A 82 16.71 -10.47 11.73
N THR A 83 17.43 -11.08 12.67
CA THR A 83 17.32 -10.80 14.12
C THR A 83 17.37 -9.32 14.49
N ASP A 84 18.11 -8.51 13.72
CA ASP A 84 18.36 -7.09 13.94
C ASP A 84 17.96 -6.23 12.73
N ARG A 85 17.22 -6.78 11.76
CA ARG A 85 16.84 -6.07 10.53
C ARG A 85 15.34 -6.06 10.32
N LEU A 86 14.77 -4.86 10.35
CA LEU A 86 13.39 -4.58 9.96
C LEU A 86 13.35 -4.07 8.53
N GLU A 87 12.34 -4.50 7.78
CA GLU A 87 12.02 -3.98 6.45
C GLU A 87 10.55 -3.58 6.36
N THR A 88 10.27 -2.52 5.61
CA THR A 88 8.90 -2.16 5.22
C THR A 88 8.34 -3.16 4.20
N HIS A 89 7.02 -3.20 4.05
CA HIS A 89 6.36 -4.03 3.02
C HIS A 89 6.77 -3.69 1.58
N THR A 90 7.32 -2.50 1.34
CA THR A 90 7.86 -2.08 0.05
C THR A 90 9.31 -2.53 -0.16
N GLY A 91 9.95 -3.12 0.86
CA GLY A 91 11.31 -3.65 0.81
C GLY A 91 12.38 -2.64 1.22
N GLU A 92 12.02 -1.59 1.95
CA GLU A 92 12.99 -0.60 2.45
C GLU A 92 13.47 -0.99 3.86
N ASP A 93 14.79 -1.02 4.06
CA ASP A 93 15.40 -1.27 5.36
C ASP A 93 15.08 -0.13 6.34
N VAL A 94 14.71 -0.50 7.57
CA VAL A 94 14.43 0.44 8.66
C VAL A 94 15.55 0.39 9.68
N SER A 95 16.42 1.39 9.65
CA SER A 95 17.54 1.53 10.59
C SER A 95 17.23 2.45 11.77
N THR A 96 16.17 3.25 11.71
CA THR A 96 15.86 4.27 12.72
C THR A 96 14.42 4.15 13.16
N ILE A 97 14.22 4.10 14.49
CA ILE A 97 12.90 4.14 15.11
C ILE A 97 12.81 5.39 16.00
N ARG A 98 11.69 6.10 15.92
CA ARG A 98 11.45 7.35 16.66
C ARG A 98 10.64 7.14 17.93
N GLY A 99 9.87 6.06 17.96
CA GLY A 99 8.87 5.76 18.98
C GLY A 99 8.21 4.42 18.69
N ALA A 100 7.45 3.93 19.65
CA ALA A 100 6.59 2.79 19.47
C ALA A 100 5.23 3.04 20.14
N ALA A 101 4.21 2.32 19.70
CA ALA A 101 2.92 2.31 20.34
C ALA A 101 2.39 0.88 20.49
N LEU A 102 1.71 0.63 21.60
CA LEU A 102 0.96 -0.60 21.83
C LEU A 102 -0.52 -0.24 21.82
N ASP A 103 -1.28 -0.88 20.94
CA ASP A 103 -2.73 -0.64 20.87
C ASP A 103 -3.55 -1.53 21.81
N ASP A 104 -4.84 -1.22 21.92
CA ASP A 104 -5.83 -1.95 22.72
C ASP A 104 -6.23 -3.33 22.15
N GLU A 105 -5.66 -3.73 21.00
CA GLU A 105 -5.73 -5.08 20.45
C GLU A 105 -4.40 -5.85 20.64
N GLY A 106 -3.37 -5.23 21.23
CA GLY A 106 -2.06 -5.83 21.46
C GLY A 106 -1.13 -5.83 20.25
N ASN A 107 -1.40 -5.00 19.24
CA ASN A 107 -0.49 -4.78 18.13
C ASN A 107 0.62 -3.81 18.53
N LEU A 108 1.85 -4.14 18.12
CA LEU A 108 2.99 -3.25 18.24
C LEU A 108 3.12 -2.42 16.96
N LEU A 109 3.12 -1.10 17.13
CA LEU A 109 3.34 -0.13 16.07
C LEU A 109 4.69 0.55 16.30
N ILE A 110 5.43 0.79 15.22
CA ILE A 110 6.75 1.42 15.25
C ILE A 110 6.68 2.71 14.45
N GLU A 111 7.12 3.81 15.05
CA GLU A 111 7.24 5.10 14.38
C GLU A 111 8.59 5.12 13.63
N ILE A 112 8.51 5.08 12.31
CA ILE A 112 9.66 5.18 11.40
C ILE A 112 9.69 6.57 10.76
N PRO A 113 10.78 6.96 10.06
CA PRO A 113 10.85 8.26 9.41
C PRO A 113 9.68 8.57 8.46
N GLU A 114 9.19 7.54 7.78
CA GLU A 114 8.14 7.57 6.76
C GLU A 114 6.70 7.57 7.35
N GLY A 115 6.54 7.28 8.64
CA GLY A 115 5.23 7.26 9.31
C GLY A 115 5.09 6.16 10.37
N ILE A 116 3.85 5.91 10.81
CA ILE A 116 3.55 4.81 11.71
C ILE A 116 3.45 3.48 10.94
N ALA A 117 4.07 2.44 11.46
CA ALA A 117 4.11 1.13 10.82
C ALA A 117 3.65 0.02 11.77
N LEU A 118 2.77 -0.85 11.30
CA LEU A 118 2.35 -2.05 12.02
C LEU A 118 3.46 -3.10 11.93
N LEU A 119 3.90 -3.64 13.06
CA LEU A 119 4.71 -4.85 13.05
C LEU A 119 3.84 -6.05 12.66
N CYS A 120 4.30 -6.82 11.68
CA CYS A 120 3.65 -8.06 11.25
C CYS A 120 3.42 -9.00 12.45
N ASP A 121 2.23 -9.61 12.52
CA ASP A 121 1.82 -10.51 13.60
C ASP A 121 2.79 -11.67 13.84
N ARG A 122 3.41 -12.17 12.76
CA ARG A 122 4.43 -13.23 12.80
C ARG A 122 5.68 -12.85 13.59
N ASP A 123 6.03 -11.57 13.57
CA ASP A 123 7.30 -11.07 14.12
C ASP A 123 7.10 -10.40 15.49
N LEU A 124 5.84 -10.21 15.89
CA LEU A 124 5.45 -9.66 17.18
C LEU A 124 6.11 -10.38 18.38
N PRO A 125 6.20 -11.73 18.44
CA PRO A 125 6.86 -12.39 19.56
C PRO A 125 8.32 -11.94 19.75
N ALA A 126 9.08 -11.79 18.66
CA ALA A 126 10.49 -11.41 18.74
C ALA A 126 10.69 -9.99 19.28
N LEU A 127 9.85 -9.03 18.86
CA LEU A 127 9.95 -7.65 19.35
C LEU A 127 9.29 -7.45 20.71
N ARG A 128 8.41 -8.36 21.15
CA ARG A 128 7.88 -8.33 22.52
C ARG A 128 8.97 -8.58 23.57
N ASP A 129 9.91 -9.47 23.27
CA ASP A 129 11.05 -9.75 24.15
C ASP A 129 11.98 -8.53 24.34
N CYS A 130 11.89 -7.56 23.43
CA CYS A 130 12.59 -6.28 23.47
C CYS A 130 11.84 -5.18 24.23
N LEU A 131 10.66 -5.46 24.80
CA LEU A 131 9.92 -4.51 25.63
C LEU A 131 10.40 -4.59 27.06
N HIS A 132 10.71 -3.44 27.65
CA HIS A 132 11.22 -3.32 29.01
C HIS A 132 10.35 -2.43 29.88
N LEU A 133 10.15 -2.84 31.12
CA LEU A 133 9.56 -2.06 32.20
C LEU A 133 10.53 -0.95 32.67
N PRO A 134 10.06 0.03 33.47
CA PRO A 134 10.93 1.11 33.98
C PRO A 134 12.11 0.64 34.82
N ASN A 135 11.98 -0.54 35.44
CA ASN A 135 13.04 -1.17 36.23
C ASN A 135 14.12 -1.85 35.36
N GLY A 136 13.94 -1.88 34.03
CA GLY A 136 14.85 -2.48 33.07
C GLY A 136 14.59 -3.97 32.80
N GLU A 137 13.69 -4.61 33.53
CA GLU A 137 13.29 -6.00 33.28
C GLU A 137 12.45 -6.09 32.00
N SER A 138 12.53 -7.22 31.30
CA SER A 138 11.64 -7.49 30.16
C SER A 138 10.19 -7.51 30.64
N ALA A 139 9.29 -6.89 29.87
CA ALA A 139 7.87 -6.87 30.18
C ALA A 139 7.29 -8.28 29.98
N ASP A 140 6.69 -8.83 31.04
CA ASP A 140 6.00 -10.10 30.98
C ASP A 140 4.58 -9.96 30.40
N ASP A 141 3.95 -11.10 30.09
CA ASP A 141 2.61 -11.14 29.52
C ASP A 141 1.57 -10.44 30.40
N ALA A 142 1.72 -10.50 31.72
CA ALA A 142 0.82 -9.85 32.66
C ALA A 142 0.91 -8.32 32.55
N SER A 143 2.12 -7.77 32.53
CA SER A 143 2.36 -6.34 32.38
C SER A 143 1.86 -5.82 31.03
N LEU A 144 2.10 -6.57 29.94
CA LEU A 144 1.59 -6.21 28.62
C LEU A 144 0.06 -6.23 28.59
N PHE A 145 -0.55 -7.26 29.20
CA PHE A 145 -2.00 -7.37 29.29
C PHE A 145 -2.64 -6.20 30.04
N GLU A 146 -2.03 -5.73 31.13
CA GLU A 146 -2.51 -4.55 31.85
C GLU A 146 -2.51 -3.29 30.98
N VAL A 147 -1.44 -3.07 30.20
CA VAL A 147 -1.34 -1.92 29.28
C VAL A 147 -2.38 -1.99 28.16
N ILE A 148 -2.65 -3.20 27.64
CA ILE A 148 -3.65 -3.43 26.58
C ILE A 148 -5.07 -3.26 27.13
N ALA A 149 -5.36 -3.81 28.31
CA ALA A 149 -6.70 -3.80 28.91
C ALA A 149 -7.09 -2.43 29.47
N GLN A 150 -6.11 -1.62 29.89
CA GLN A 150 -6.35 -0.26 30.40
C GLN A 150 -5.46 0.75 29.67
N PRO A 151 -5.78 1.06 28.39
CA PRO A 151 -5.00 2.01 27.60
C PRO A 151 -5.03 3.39 28.26
N LEU A 152 -3.93 3.80 28.88
CA LEU A 152 -3.79 5.16 29.40
C LEU A 152 -3.25 6.03 28.27
N ALA A 153 -4.16 6.76 27.61
CA ALA A 153 -3.86 7.57 26.43
C ALA A 153 -2.58 8.40 26.60
N GLY A 154 -1.55 8.02 25.84
CA GLY A 154 -0.30 8.77 25.75
C GLY A 154 0.78 8.48 26.82
N ARG A 155 0.59 7.54 27.76
CA ARG A 155 1.65 7.17 28.71
C ARG A 155 1.66 5.68 29.00
N THR A 156 2.76 5.00 28.66
CA THR A 156 3.16 3.75 29.33
C THR A 156 4.50 3.96 30.00
N ALA A 157 4.82 3.05 30.91
CA ALA A 157 6.13 2.97 31.51
C ALA A 157 7.08 2.05 30.70
N LEU A 158 6.60 1.49 29.58
CA LEU A 158 7.35 0.59 28.72
C LEU A 158 8.29 1.35 27.78
N THR A 159 9.42 0.72 27.51
CA THR A 159 10.36 1.13 26.46
C THR A 159 10.61 -0.05 25.53
N LEU A 160 10.85 0.24 24.25
CA LEU A 160 11.32 -0.75 23.28
C LEU A 160 12.82 -0.56 23.12
N ASP A 161 13.60 -1.62 23.34
CA ASP A 161 15.04 -1.65 23.08
C ASP A 161 15.32 -2.40 21.78
N TRP A 162 15.61 -1.66 20.72
CA TRP A 162 15.81 -2.21 19.39
C TRP A 162 17.18 -1.82 18.83
N VAL A 163 18.09 -2.79 18.70
CA VAL A 163 19.43 -2.61 18.11
C VAL A 163 20.15 -1.38 18.72
N GLY A 164 20.11 -1.26 20.05
CA GLY A 164 20.73 -0.16 20.79
C GLY A 164 19.96 1.16 20.77
N GLN A 165 18.80 1.22 20.11
CA GLN A 165 17.87 2.34 20.18
C GLN A 165 16.79 2.04 21.22
N ARG A 166 16.78 2.82 22.31
CA ARG A 166 15.73 2.75 23.33
C ARG A 166 14.71 3.85 23.10
N VAL A 167 13.49 3.48 22.72
CA VAL A 167 12.40 4.42 22.45
C VAL A 167 11.23 4.22 23.41
N PRO A 168 10.48 5.28 23.75
CA PRO A 168 9.28 5.15 24.57
C PRO A 168 8.19 4.39 23.80
N VAL A 169 7.44 3.57 24.53
CA VAL A 169 6.22 2.93 24.04
C VAL A 169 5.03 3.69 24.60
N VAL A 170 4.13 4.17 23.74
CA VAL A 170 2.88 4.81 24.16
C VAL A 170 1.70 3.86 24.04
N SER A 171 0.70 4.01 24.90
CA SER A 171 -0.57 3.31 24.74
C SER A 171 -1.52 4.18 23.94
N VAL A 172 -2.18 3.56 22.97
CA VAL A 172 -3.10 4.22 22.04
C VAL A 172 -4.28 3.30 21.80
N ARG A 173 -5.49 3.83 21.59
CA ARG A 173 -6.58 2.99 21.05
C ARG A 173 -6.38 2.85 19.56
N ARG A 174 -6.66 1.67 19.00
CA ARG A 174 -6.57 1.44 17.56
C ARG A 174 -7.37 2.47 16.76
N SER A 175 -8.54 2.88 17.25
CA SER A 175 -9.38 3.91 16.64
C SER A 175 -8.70 5.28 16.52
N ASP A 176 -7.75 5.58 17.41
CA ASP A 176 -7.12 6.89 17.52
C ASP A 176 -5.82 6.96 16.70
N VAL A 177 -5.32 5.81 16.24
CA VAL A 177 -4.06 5.70 15.48
C VAL A 177 -4.07 6.56 14.20
N PRO A 178 -5.12 6.52 13.34
CA PRO A 178 -5.16 7.38 12.15
C PRO A 178 -5.06 8.88 12.49
N GLY A 179 -5.84 9.33 13.48
CA GLY A 179 -5.85 10.74 13.89
C GLY A 179 -4.56 11.18 14.57
N ARG A 180 -3.95 10.32 15.37
CA ARG A 180 -2.69 10.59 16.07
C ARG A 180 -1.50 10.67 15.11
N TYR A 181 -1.48 9.83 14.08
CA TYR A 181 -0.36 9.69 13.16
C TYR A 181 -0.60 10.31 11.78
N GLY A 182 -1.74 10.97 11.57
CA GLY A 182 -2.00 11.82 10.42
C GLY A 182 -2.16 11.07 9.10
N PHE A 183 -2.86 9.93 9.10
CA PHE A 183 -3.19 9.21 7.86
C PHE A 183 -4.67 8.90 7.74
N VAL A 184 -5.14 8.71 6.51
CA VAL A 184 -6.52 8.34 6.19
C VAL A 184 -6.56 6.87 5.77
N ALA A 185 -7.20 6.02 6.58
CA ALA A 185 -7.28 4.59 6.29
C ALA A 185 -8.22 4.27 5.12
N SER A 186 -9.31 5.01 4.98
CA SER A 186 -10.34 4.78 3.94
C SER A 186 -10.56 6.05 3.13
N PRO A 187 -9.67 6.36 2.17
CA PRO A 187 -9.78 7.56 1.33
C PRO A 187 -11.12 7.58 0.58
N GLN A 188 -11.75 8.74 0.52
CA GLN A 188 -13.07 8.94 -0.08
C GLN A 188 -12.98 9.84 -1.32
N THR A 189 -13.86 9.61 -2.29
CA THR A 189 -14.09 10.58 -3.36
C THR A 189 -14.61 11.89 -2.76
N VAL A 190 -13.85 12.96 -2.88
CA VAL A 190 -14.36 14.30 -2.60
C VAL A 190 -15.23 14.72 -3.79
N MET A 191 -16.56 14.66 -3.65
CA MET A 191 -17.46 15.26 -4.64
C MET A 191 -17.21 16.76 -4.65
N THR A 192 -16.45 17.22 -5.64
CA THR A 192 -16.26 18.65 -5.86
C THR A 192 -17.50 19.14 -6.61
N LEU A 193 -18.18 20.17 -6.09
CA LEU A 193 -19.42 20.75 -6.61
C LEU A 193 -19.31 21.38 -8.03
N GLN A 194 -18.30 21.02 -8.83
CA GLN A 194 -18.13 21.44 -10.22
C GLN A 194 -18.53 20.38 -11.25
N ASP A 195 -18.85 19.15 -10.83
CA ASP A 195 -19.36 18.11 -11.72
C ASP A 195 -20.89 18.12 -11.72
N THR A 196 -21.50 19.01 -12.50
CA THR A 196 -22.88 18.79 -12.98
C THR A 196 -22.87 17.55 -13.88
N PRO A 197 -23.79 16.60 -13.71
CA PRO A 197 -23.82 15.40 -14.52
C PRO A 197 -24.28 15.77 -15.93
N ASP A 198 -23.36 15.79 -16.90
CA ASP A 198 -23.76 15.59 -18.28
C ASP A 198 -24.11 14.11 -18.44
N ASP A 199 -25.40 13.86 -18.67
CA ASP A 199 -25.97 12.58 -19.07
C ASP A 199 -25.23 12.02 -20.30
N GLU A 200 -24.32 11.06 -20.10
CA GLU A 200 -23.97 9.93 -20.97
C GLU A 200 -22.57 9.39 -20.63
N ILE A 201 -22.43 8.59 -19.56
CA ILE A 201 -21.27 7.67 -19.43
C ILE A 201 -21.77 6.32 -18.92
N HIS A 202 -22.46 5.58 -19.78
CA HIS A 202 -22.45 4.12 -19.70
C HIS A 202 -21.32 3.62 -20.61
N ASP A 203 -20.42 2.83 -20.02
CA ASP A 203 -19.62 1.82 -20.70
C ASP A 203 -18.26 2.20 -21.33
N ARG A 204 -17.47 3.10 -20.71
CA ARG A 204 -16.11 3.40 -21.22
C ARG A 204 -15.06 3.80 -20.17
N PHE A 205 -14.87 2.99 -19.13
CA PHE A 205 -13.65 3.10 -18.31
C PHE A 205 -12.74 1.89 -18.57
N PRO A 206 -11.51 2.07 -19.08
CA PRO A 206 -10.57 0.97 -19.23
C PRO A 206 -10.12 0.48 -17.85
N SER A 207 -9.94 -0.84 -17.71
CA SER A 207 -9.31 -1.45 -16.53
C SER A 207 -8.00 -0.74 -16.19
N PRO A 208 -7.67 -0.51 -14.91
CA PRO A 208 -6.51 0.29 -14.49
C PRO A 208 -5.14 -0.35 -14.82
N LEU A 209 -5.10 -1.47 -15.54
CA LEU A 209 -3.88 -2.20 -15.91
C LEU A 209 -3.68 -2.31 -17.44
N THR A 210 -4.39 -1.52 -18.25
CA THR A 210 -4.16 -1.50 -19.71
C THR A 210 -2.99 -0.56 -20.05
N PRO A 211 -1.92 -1.05 -20.72
CA PRO A 211 -0.87 -0.15 -21.22
C PRO A 211 -1.45 0.82 -22.26
N PRO A 212 -0.92 2.06 -22.38
CA PRO A 212 -1.41 3.03 -23.36
C PRO A 212 -1.27 2.47 -24.79
N PRO A 213 -2.17 2.82 -25.72
CA PRO A 213 -2.05 2.39 -27.11
C PRO A 213 -0.70 2.85 -27.68
N ARG A 214 0.06 1.93 -28.25
CA ARG A 214 1.33 2.22 -28.92
C ARG A 214 1.06 3.24 -30.03
N GLY A 215 1.59 4.45 -29.85
CA GLY A 215 1.53 5.51 -30.86
C GLY A 215 2.15 5.01 -32.17
N GLY A 216 1.34 5.01 -33.23
CA GLY A 216 1.75 4.59 -34.55
C GLY A 216 2.91 5.43 -35.07
N ARG A 217 3.96 4.76 -35.54
CA ARG A 217 4.82 5.27 -36.61
C ARG A 217 4.45 4.52 -37.87
N GLY A 218 4.03 5.24 -38.90
CA GLY A 218 3.98 4.69 -40.24
C GLY A 218 5.38 4.39 -40.72
N ASP A 219 5.56 3.28 -41.46
CA ASP A 219 5.80 3.40 -42.89
C ASP A 219 5.55 2.07 -43.64
N SER A 220 4.99 2.25 -44.84
CA SER A 220 4.90 1.43 -46.05
C SER A 220 5.28 -0.06 -46.17
N ARG A 221 4.32 -0.78 -46.80
CA ARG A 221 4.41 -1.64 -48.02
C ARG A 221 4.42 -3.18 -47.90
N VAL A 222 3.28 -3.73 -48.38
CA VAL A 222 3.07 -4.82 -49.38
C VAL A 222 3.42 -6.27 -48.99
N ALA A 223 2.40 -7.14 -48.89
CA ALA A 223 2.07 -8.15 -49.92
C ALA A 223 0.89 -9.08 -49.52
N ARG A 224 -0.17 -9.03 -50.35
CA ARG A 224 -1.01 -10.10 -50.94
C ARG A 224 -1.61 -11.24 -50.09
N ASP A 225 -2.94 -11.23 -50.10
CA ASP A 225 -3.89 -12.31 -50.48
C ASP A 225 -3.77 -13.72 -49.88
N PHE A 226 -4.84 -14.15 -49.19
CA PHE A 226 -5.61 -15.35 -49.55
C PHE A 226 -7.05 -15.28 -48.96
N HIS A 227 -8.04 -15.58 -49.81
CA HIS A 227 -9.45 -15.85 -49.46
C HIS A 227 -9.54 -17.11 -48.56
N SER A 228 -10.57 -17.46 -47.76
CA SER A 228 -12.03 -17.34 -47.91
C SER A 228 -12.74 -17.85 -46.63
N ASN A 229 -13.95 -17.31 -46.37
CA ASN A 229 -15.19 -17.91 -45.80
C ASN A 229 -15.25 -18.57 -44.41
N GLY A 230 -16.29 -18.20 -43.64
CA GLY A 230 -16.95 -19.05 -42.66
C GLY A 230 -17.67 -18.32 -41.51
N ASP A 231 -19.00 -18.21 -41.61
CA ASP A 231 -19.95 -17.67 -40.61
C ASP A 231 -19.93 -18.37 -39.24
N GLY A 232 -20.40 -17.64 -38.21
CA GLY A 232 -21.31 -18.21 -37.20
C GLY A 232 -20.85 -18.25 -35.74
N GLY A 233 -21.15 -17.17 -35.00
CA GLY A 233 -21.81 -17.15 -33.68
C GLY A 233 -21.30 -18.00 -32.48
N SER A 234 -20.85 -17.27 -31.44
CA SER A 234 -21.18 -17.40 -29.99
C SER A 234 -21.09 -18.79 -29.30
N ASN A 235 -20.45 -19.02 -28.14
CA ASN A 235 -20.03 -18.18 -27.03
C ASN A 235 -18.83 -18.88 -26.35
N GLY A 236 -17.69 -18.19 -26.26
CA GLY A 236 -16.52 -18.64 -25.50
C GLY A 236 -16.16 -17.61 -24.45
N CYS A 237 -16.60 -17.85 -23.21
CA CYS A 237 -16.09 -17.15 -22.04
C CYS A 237 -14.73 -17.79 -21.70
N ASP A 238 -13.65 -17.29 -22.32
CA ASP A 238 -12.30 -17.75 -22.02
C ASP A 238 -11.27 -16.62 -22.26
N LYS A 239 -10.72 -16.10 -21.15
CA LYS A 239 -9.35 -15.56 -20.97
C LYS A 239 -8.86 -14.41 -21.88
N PRO A 240 -8.69 -13.18 -21.35
CA PRO A 240 -7.87 -12.15 -22.00
C PRO A 240 -6.54 -11.82 -21.27
N TRP A 241 -6.04 -12.65 -20.35
CA TRP A 241 -4.84 -12.32 -19.56
C TRP A 241 -3.52 -12.95 -20.05
N ARG A 242 -3.54 -13.79 -21.11
CA ARG A 242 -2.34 -14.54 -21.48
C ARG A 242 -1.38 -13.84 -22.44
N ASP A 243 -1.81 -12.85 -23.21
CA ASP A 243 -0.93 -12.24 -24.21
C ASP A 243 -1.06 -10.70 -24.16
N GLY A 244 -0.12 -10.01 -23.49
CA GLY A 244 -0.20 -8.54 -23.44
C GLY A 244 0.87 -7.78 -22.64
N LEU A 245 1.79 -8.42 -21.92
CA LEU A 245 2.95 -7.73 -21.35
C LEU A 245 4.16 -7.88 -22.29
N MET A 246 4.27 -6.97 -23.26
CA MET A 246 5.59 -6.64 -23.82
C MET A 246 6.32 -5.80 -22.77
N ILE A 247 7.00 -6.47 -21.84
CA ILE A 247 8.06 -5.83 -21.05
C ILE A 247 9.25 -5.69 -21.99
N ASP A 248 9.59 -4.45 -22.33
CA ASP A 248 10.90 -4.12 -22.90
C ASP A 248 11.91 -4.23 -21.75
N VAL A 249 12.50 -5.42 -21.58
CA VAL A 249 13.64 -5.63 -20.69
C VAL A 249 14.86 -5.24 -21.50
N GLY A 250 15.24 -3.96 -21.44
CA GLY A 250 16.50 -3.50 -21.99
C GLY A 250 17.68 -4.06 -21.19
N GLU A 251 18.54 -4.82 -21.86
CA GLU A 251 19.96 -4.93 -21.50
C GLU A 251 20.71 -3.64 -21.85
#